data_AF-A0AB38SLL9-F1
#
_entry.id   AF-A0AB38SLL9-F1
#
_cell.length_a   1.000
_cell.length_b   1.000
_cell.length_c   1.000
_cell.angle_alpha   90.00
_cell.angle_beta   90.00
_cell.angle_gamma   90.00
#
_symmetry.space_group_name_H-M   'P 1'
#
loop_
_entity.id
_entity.type
_entity.pdbx_description
1 polymer ?
#
loop_
_entity_poly.entity_id
_entity_poly.type
_entity_poly.pdbx_seq_one_letter_code
_entity_poly.pdbx_strand_id
1 'polypeptide(L)'
;MMDLEIPRGADREYLIVFGVAAIYVGTIPRGEPCIVGVSRDLDKTYEATHERWPWSEISCAFWVKDRDTAEAIANEVNGVLPHDLDGRLAVRAETARLQIERVACDWKISLTNHDAALARVQAAVRRVEEKISEANASGELAWFNAAYRGWRIEAKKVGRAMSYAEALARLRKEVTKRLITLDILDPGTDLLPAIFPDLRKAARKNLR
;
A
#
# COMPACT_ATOMS: atom_id res chain seq x y z
N MET A 1 -3.01 23.07 -9.82
CA MET A 1 -3.69 21.98 -9.10
C MET A 1 -3.00 20.72 -9.58
N MET A 2 -2.20 20.08 -8.73
CA MET A 2 -1.53 18.83 -9.10
C MET A 2 -2.52 17.71 -8.84
N ASP A 3 -2.88 16.95 -9.88
CA ASP A 3 -3.73 15.76 -9.75
C ASP A 3 -2.96 14.70 -8.94
N LEU A 4 -3.49 14.35 -7.78
CA LEU A 4 -2.98 13.25 -6.97
C LEU A 4 -3.38 11.93 -7.66
N GLU A 5 -2.42 11.23 -8.26
CA GLU A 5 -2.69 9.92 -8.87
C GLU A 5 -2.93 8.87 -7.78
N ILE A 6 -4.16 8.39 -7.65
CA ILE A 6 -4.50 7.39 -6.64
C ILE A 6 -3.86 6.04 -7.01
N PRO A 7 -3.06 5.42 -6.11
CA PRO A 7 -2.37 4.17 -6.40
C PRO A 7 -3.35 3.04 -6.68
N ARG A 8 -3.14 2.32 -7.79
CA ARG A 8 -3.96 1.15 -8.19
C ARG A 8 -3.11 -0.10 -8.39
N GLY A 9 -3.75 -1.26 -8.30
CA GLY A 9 -3.11 -2.55 -8.61
C GLY A 9 -1.89 -2.85 -7.74
N ALA A 10 -0.73 -3.08 -8.38
CA ALA A 10 0.49 -3.51 -7.72
C ALA A 10 1.05 -2.44 -6.76
N ASP A 11 1.06 -1.17 -7.16
CA ASP A 11 1.61 -0.07 -6.35
C ASP A 11 0.83 0.10 -5.04
N ARG A 12 -0.50 -0.04 -5.10
CA ARG A 12 -1.38 -0.09 -3.92
C ARG A 12 -1.05 -1.27 -3.01
N GLU A 13 -0.95 -2.47 -3.58
CA GLU A 13 -0.62 -3.67 -2.78
C GLU A 13 0.74 -3.52 -2.10
N TYR A 14 1.71 -2.91 -2.78
CA TYR A 14 3.02 -2.67 -2.19
C TYR A 14 2.95 -1.63 -1.08
N LEU A 15 2.28 -0.49 -1.27
CA LEU A 15 2.10 0.51 -0.20
C LEU A 15 1.47 -0.10 1.07
N ILE A 16 0.48 -0.99 0.91
CA ILE A 16 -0.10 -1.74 2.03
C ILE A 16 0.94 -2.67 2.69
N VAL A 17 1.75 -3.35 1.88
CA VAL A 17 2.85 -4.23 2.34
C VAL A 17 3.96 -3.43 3.04
N PHE A 18 4.21 -2.17 2.63
CA PHE A 18 5.16 -1.27 3.28
C PHE A 18 4.77 -0.92 4.72
N GLY A 19 3.55 -1.25 5.16
CA GLY A 19 3.08 -0.94 6.51
C GLY A 19 2.81 0.55 6.74
N VAL A 20 3.10 1.39 5.75
CA VAL A 20 2.92 2.83 5.77
C VAL A 20 1.43 3.18 5.76
N ALA A 21 1.11 4.27 6.45
CA ALA A 21 -0.22 4.86 6.44
C ALA A 21 -0.14 6.26 5.85
N ALA A 22 -1.15 6.60 5.04
CA ALA A 22 -1.34 7.92 4.49
C ALA A 22 -2.22 8.75 5.42
N ILE A 23 -1.76 9.95 5.75
CA ILE A 23 -2.60 11.04 6.27
C ILE A 23 -3.11 11.78 5.03
N TYR A 24 -4.43 11.85 4.85
CA TYR A 24 -5.03 12.48 3.67
C TYR A 24 -5.90 13.67 4.05
N VAL A 25 -5.99 14.64 3.14
CA VAL A 25 -6.93 15.76 3.23
C VAL A 25 -8.00 15.57 2.16
N GLY A 26 -9.21 15.21 2.58
CA GLY A 26 -10.39 15.11 1.73
C GLY A 26 -11.15 16.43 1.69
N THR A 27 -11.65 16.82 0.53
CA THR A 27 -12.36 18.09 0.31
C THR A 27 -13.62 17.90 -0.51
N ILE A 28 -14.58 18.80 -0.33
CA ILE A 28 -15.71 19.05 -1.26
C ILE A 28 -15.20 20.07 -2.33
N PRO A 29 -15.75 20.19 -3.56
CA PRO A 29 -15.10 20.89 -4.69
C PRO A 29 -14.67 22.34 -4.48
N ARG A 30 -15.15 23.00 -3.42
CA ARG A 30 -14.74 24.37 -3.06
C ARG A 30 -13.56 24.43 -2.09
N GLY A 31 -12.97 23.29 -1.73
CA GLY A 31 -11.83 23.19 -0.81
C GLY A 31 -12.18 23.33 0.68
N GLU A 32 -13.46 23.53 1.01
CA GLU A 32 -14.01 23.68 2.36
C GLU A 32 -15.48 23.21 2.39
N PRO A 33 -15.94 22.55 3.47
CA PRO A 33 -15.14 22.03 4.58
C PRO A 33 -14.22 20.88 4.13
N CYS A 34 -13.14 20.66 4.88
CA CYS A 34 -12.20 19.57 4.62
C CYS A 34 -12.19 18.54 5.76
N ILE A 35 -11.58 17.38 5.49
CA ILE A 35 -11.48 16.27 6.42
C ILE A 35 -10.02 15.82 6.42
N VAL A 36 -9.43 15.66 7.60
CA VAL A 36 -8.13 15.02 7.77
C VAL A 36 -8.34 13.62 8.31
N GLY A 37 -7.93 12.63 7.54
CA GLY A 37 -8.10 11.21 7.89
C GLY A 37 -6.83 10.40 7.68
N VAL A 38 -6.89 9.15 8.13
CA VAL A 38 -5.81 8.17 7.96
C VAL A 38 -6.29 7.01 7.12
N SER A 39 -5.46 6.58 6.17
CA SER A 39 -5.76 5.45 5.32
C SER A 39 -4.52 4.58 5.09
N ARG A 40 -4.73 3.26 5.04
CA ARG A 40 -3.74 2.32 4.48
C ARG A 40 -3.97 2.05 2.99
N ASP A 41 -5.12 2.52 2.49
CA ASP A 41 -5.64 2.22 1.17
C ASP A 41 -6.45 3.43 0.66
N LEU A 42 -5.73 4.37 0.06
CA LEU A 42 -6.31 5.62 -0.44
C LEU A 42 -7.36 5.37 -1.53
N ASP A 43 -7.26 4.29 -2.29
CA ASP A 43 -8.22 3.93 -3.35
C ASP A 43 -9.56 3.55 -2.74
N LYS A 44 -9.58 2.60 -1.77
CA LYS A 44 -10.82 2.27 -1.04
C LYS A 44 -11.39 3.45 -0.27
N THR A 45 -10.51 4.32 0.25
CA THR A 45 -10.94 5.52 0.99
C THR A 45 -11.57 6.53 0.05
N TYR A 46 -10.99 6.73 -1.13
CA TYR A 46 -11.54 7.58 -2.17
C TYR A 46 -12.89 7.06 -2.65
N GLU A 47 -13.00 5.76 -2.99
CA GLU A 47 -14.26 5.14 -3.40
C GLU A 47 -15.36 5.34 -2.35
N ALA A 48 -15.09 5.02 -1.08
CA ALA A 48 -16.06 5.19 0.01
C ALA A 48 -16.45 6.66 0.24
N THR A 49 -15.49 7.58 0.08
CA THR A 49 -15.75 9.02 0.22
C THR A 49 -16.60 9.51 -0.95
N HIS A 50 -16.33 9.05 -2.16
CA HIS A 50 -17.03 9.42 -3.38
C HIS A 50 -18.46 8.83 -3.44
N GLU A 51 -18.68 7.64 -2.87
CA GLU A 51 -20.03 7.08 -2.67
C GLU A 51 -20.87 7.96 -1.73
N ARG A 52 -20.26 8.48 -0.67
CA ARG A 52 -20.93 9.36 0.29
C ARG A 52 -21.10 10.78 -0.24
N TRP A 53 -20.12 11.27 -1.00
CA TRP A 53 -20.03 12.61 -1.55
C TRP A 53 -19.46 12.56 -2.98
N PRO A 54 -20.30 12.51 -4.02
CA PRO A 54 -19.88 12.31 -5.42
C PRO A 54 -18.98 13.39 -6.02
N TRP A 55 -18.74 14.48 -5.29
CA TRP A 55 -17.84 15.55 -5.72
C TRP A 55 -16.63 15.68 -4.77
N SER A 56 -16.41 14.70 -3.90
CA SER A 56 -15.25 14.73 -3.02
C SER A 56 -13.98 14.44 -3.79
N GLU A 57 -12.91 15.12 -3.39
CA GLU A 57 -11.56 14.91 -3.91
C GLU A 57 -10.59 14.71 -2.74
N ILE A 58 -9.51 13.97 -2.98
CA ILE A 58 -8.37 13.95 -2.05
C ILE A 58 -7.38 15.00 -2.54
N SER A 59 -7.31 16.12 -1.82
CA SER A 59 -6.46 17.25 -2.19
C SER A 59 -4.97 16.96 -2.00
N CYS A 60 -4.60 16.23 -0.94
CA CYS A 60 -3.23 15.78 -0.72
C CYS A 60 -3.16 14.56 0.21
N ALA A 61 -2.03 13.85 0.14
CA ALA A 61 -1.71 12.74 1.03
C ALA A 61 -0.22 12.70 1.41
N PHE A 62 0.07 12.45 2.69
CA PHE A 62 1.41 12.26 3.23
C PHE A 62 1.56 10.87 3.83
N TRP A 63 2.65 10.19 3.51
CA TRP A 63 2.94 8.85 3.99
C TRP A 63 3.89 8.88 5.19
N VAL A 64 3.54 8.12 6.22
CA VAL A 64 4.34 7.90 7.43
C VAL A 64 4.57 6.41 7.68
N LYS A 65 5.56 6.10 8.52
CA LYS A 65 6.07 4.73 8.77
C LYS A 65 5.03 3.72 9.24
N ASP A 66 4.03 4.15 10.00
CA ASP A 66 3.02 3.28 10.60
C ASP A 66 1.71 4.03 10.84
N ARG A 67 0.65 3.26 11.10
CA ARG A 67 -0.71 3.76 11.31
C ARG A 67 -0.81 4.58 12.58
N ASP A 68 -0.17 4.16 13.66
CA ASP A 68 -0.29 4.83 14.97
C ASP A 68 0.26 6.26 14.89
N THR A 69 1.37 6.43 14.17
CA THR A 69 1.96 7.74 13.86
C THR A 69 1.01 8.60 13.02
N ALA A 70 0.38 8.01 11.99
CA ALA A 70 -0.58 8.73 11.15
C ALA A 70 -1.80 9.18 11.95
N GLU A 71 -2.34 8.30 12.80
CA GLU A 71 -3.48 8.59 13.67
C GLU A 71 -3.14 9.65 14.70
N ALA A 72 -1.96 9.60 15.31
CA ALA A 72 -1.52 10.61 16.26
C ALA A 72 -1.46 12.01 15.60
N ILE A 73 -0.88 12.12 14.41
CA ILE A 73 -0.83 13.40 13.68
C ILE A 73 -2.24 13.85 13.28
N ALA A 74 -3.07 12.96 12.73
CA ALA A 74 -4.43 13.31 12.33
C ALA A 74 -5.29 13.76 13.52
N ASN A 75 -5.16 13.10 14.68
CA ASN A 75 -5.87 13.47 15.90
C ASN A 75 -5.41 14.83 16.43
N GLU A 76 -4.11 15.13 16.40
CA GLU A 76 -3.59 16.44 16.78
C GLU A 76 -4.13 17.54 15.87
N VAL A 77 -4.13 17.31 14.55
CA VAL A 77 -4.67 18.28 13.58
C VAL A 77 -6.17 18.50 13.78
N ASN A 78 -6.94 17.43 14.00
CA ASN A 78 -8.36 17.52 14.34
C ASN A 78 -8.60 18.08 15.77
N GLY A 79 -7.61 18.05 16.67
CA GLY A 79 -7.73 18.68 17.99
C GLY A 79 -7.53 20.19 17.96
N VAL A 80 -6.72 20.70 17.01
CA VAL A 80 -6.30 22.09 16.94
C VAL A 80 -7.17 22.94 16.01
N LEU A 81 -7.65 22.37 14.90
CA LEU A 81 -8.39 23.12 13.88
C LEU A 81 -9.89 23.22 14.20
N PRO A 82 -10.56 24.33 13.84
CA PRO A 82 -11.98 24.52 14.12
C PRO A 82 -12.85 23.56 13.31
N HIS A 83 -13.95 23.12 13.91
CA HIS A 83 -14.90 22.18 13.32
C HIS A 83 -16.23 22.86 12.97
N ASP A 84 -16.89 22.36 11.93
CA ASP A 84 -18.28 22.69 11.60
C ASP A 84 -19.28 21.84 12.43
N LEU A 85 -20.57 22.08 12.23
CA LEU A 85 -21.65 21.36 12.93
C LEU A 85 -21.73 19.87 12.57
N ASP A 86 -21.14 19.47 11.45
CA ASP A 86 -21.09 18.09 10.97
C ASP A 86 -19.81 17.36 11.41
N GLY A 87 -18.95 18.01 12.23
CA GLY A 87 -17.69 17.47 12.72
C GLY A 87 -16.58 17.42 11.67
N ARG A 88 -16.65 18.26 10.63
CA ARG A 88 -15.59 18.43 9.61
C ARG A 88 -14.76 19.66 9.94
N LEU A 89 -13.58 19.77 9.36
CA LEU A 89 -12.74 20.95 9.56
C LEU A 89 -13.31 22.13 8.77
N ALA A 90 -13.65 23.21 9.50
CA ALA A 90 -14.10 24.49 8.97
C ALA A 90 -12.91 25.35 8.50
N VAL A 91 -11.99 24.72 7.77
CA VAL A 91 -10.84 25.37 7.15
C VAL A 91 -10.63 24.82 5.75
N ARG A 92 -9.89 25.58 4.95
CA ARG A 92 -9.43 25.14 3.63
C ARG A 92 -8.40 24.02 3.73
N ALA A 93 -8.37 23.19 2.69
CA ALA A 93 -7.41 22.09 2.55
C ALA A 93 -5.95 22.53 2.74
N GLU A 94 -5.57 23.70 2.23
CA GLU A 94 -4.21 24.21 2.34
C GLU A 94 -3.81 24.49 3.80
N THR A 95 -4.75 24.95 4.63
CA THR A 95 -4.54 25.19 6.06
C THR A 95 -4.36 23.86 6.80
N ALA A 96 -5.21 22.86 6.49
CA ALA A 96 -5.06 21.53 7.06
C ALA A 96 -3.71 20.89 6.67
N ARG A 97 -3.29 21.03 5.40
CA ARG A 97 -1.99 20.57 4.90
C ARG A 97 -0.83 21.19 5.68
N LEU A 98 -0.82 22.52 5.83
CA LEU A 98 0.22 23.23 6.57
C LEU A 98 0.28 22.81 8.04
N GLN A 99 -0.88 22.53 8.65
CA GLN A 99 -0.93 22.06 10.03
C GLN A 99 -0.38 20.63 10.16
N ILE A 100 -0.66 19.73 9.21
CA ILE A 100 -0.04 18.38 9.17
C ILE A 100 1.49 18.49 9.09
N GLU A 101 2.00 19.33 8.18
CA GLU A 101 3.45 19.55 8.02
C GLU A 101 4.08 20.12 9.28
N ARG A 102 3.40 21.06 9.94
CA ARG A 102 3.86 21.64 11.20
C ARG A 102 3.93 20.62 12.32
N VAL A 103 2.86 19.85 12.56
CA VAL A 103 2.83 18.81 13.61
C VAL A 103 3.94 17.78 13.38
N ALA A 104 4.11 17.34 12.13
CA ALA A 104 5.18 16.39 11.81
C ALA A 104 6.57 16.98 12.02
N CYS A 105 6.79 18.25 11.67
CA CYS A 105 8.05 18.96 11.93
C CYS A 105 8.35 19.05 13.44
N ASP A 106 7.36 19.47 14.23
CA ASP A 106 7.48 19.63 15.68
C ASP A 106 7.81 18.29 16.36
N TRP A 107 7.24 17.19 15.86
CA TRP A 107 7.48 15.83 16.37
C TRP A 107 8.67 15.13 15.72
N LYS A 108 9.39 15.80 14.81
CA LYS A 108 10.52 15.25 14.04
C LYS A 108 10.17 13.97 13.26
N ILE A 109 8.94 13.91 12.75
CA ILE A 109 8.45 12.82 11.92
C ILE A 109 8.67 13.18 10.45
N SER A 110 9.32 12.28 9.71
CA SER A 110 9.49 12.46 8.26
C SER A 110 8.18 12.16 7.55
N LEU A 111 7.54 13.19 6.99
CA LEU A 111 6.48 13.02 6.00
C LEU A 111 7.11 12.68 4.64
N THR A 112 6.58 11.66 3.98
CA THR A 112 6.93 11.39 2.58
C THR A 112 5.76 11.82 1.70
N ASN A 113 6.01 12.73 0.77
CA ASN A 113 5.00 13.13 -0.22
C ASN A 113 4.57 11.93 -1.07
N HIS A 114 3.34 11.97 -1.57
CA HIS A 114 2.75 10.88 -2.33
C HIS A 114 3.63 10.37 -3.48
N ASP A 115 4.11 11.28 -4.33
CA ASP A 115 4.95 10.94 -5.49
C ASP A 115 6.27 10.30 -5.08
N ALA A 116 6.87 10.78 -3.98
CA ALA A 116 8.11 10.23 -3.45
C ALA A 116 7.89 8.83 -2.86
N ALA A 117 6.75 8.58 -2.24
CA ALA A 117 6.38 7.26 -1.75
C ALA A 117 6.17 6.28 -2.91
N LEU A 118 5.45 6.69 -3.96
CA LEU A 118 5.27 5.91 -5.17
C LEU A 118 6.59 5.62 -5.88
N ALA A 119 7.46 6.62 -6.05
CA ALA A 119 8.77 6.43 -6.67
C ALA A 119 9.64 5.41 -5.90
N ARG A 120 9.62 5.44 -4.56
CA ARG A 120 10.31 4.45 -3.73
C ARG A 120 9.75 3.05 -3.90
N VAL A 121 8.42 2.91 -3.96
CA VAL A 121 7.75 1.64 -4.20
C VAL A 121 8.18 1.08 -5.56
N GLN A 122 8.09 1.87 -6.61
CA GLN A 122 8.45 1.46 -7.97
C GLN A 122 9.93 1.08 -8.08
N ALA A 123 10.83 1.84 -7.43
CA ALA A 123 12.26 1.50 -7.39
C ALA A 123 12.52 0.17 -6.67
N ALA A 124 11.85 -0.08 -5.53
CA ALA A 124 11.96 -1.33 -4.80
C ALA A 124 11.45 -2.51 -5.62
N VAL A 125 10.29 -2.36 -6.27
CA VAL A 125 9.71 -3.38 -7.17
C VAL A 125 10.67 -3.70 -8.30
N ARG A 126 11.22 -2.68 -8.97
CA ARG A 126 12.19 -2.86 -10.04
C ARG A 126 13.42 -3.63 -9.57
N ARG A 127 13.96 -3.30 -8.40
CA ARG A 127 15.12 -4.01 -7.82
C ARG A 127 14.81 -5.48 -7.53
N VAL A 128 13.60 -5.78 -7.08
CA VAL A 128 13.12 -7.16 -6.89
C VAL A 128 13.00 -7.90 -8.21
N GLU A 129 12.47 -7.25 -9.25
CA GLU A 129 12.39 -7.84 -10.59
C GLU A 129 13.75 -8.14 -11.19
N GLU A 130 14.70 -7.20 -11.06
CA GLU A 130 16.09 -7.38 -11.47
C GLU A 130 16.72 -8.58 -10.75
N LYS A 131 16.58 -8.68 -9.43
CA LYS A 131 17.13 -9.81 -8.67
C LYS A 131 16.51 -11.16 -9.03
N ILE A 132 15.20 -11.21 -9.25
CA ILE A 132 14.51 -12.44 -9.68
C ILE A 132 14.97 -12.82 -11.10
N SER A 133 15.16 -11.85 -12.00
CA SER A 133 15.67 -12.09 -13.34
C SER A 133 17.10 -12.66 -13.30
N GLU A 134 17.98 -12.08 -12.49
CA GLU A 134 19.34 -12.56 -12.26
C GLU A 134 19.37 -13.99 -11.67
N ALA A 135 18.55 -14.25 -10.65
CA ALA A 135 18.42 -15.58 -10.05
C ALA A 135 17.87 -16.63 -11.05
N ASN A 136 17.06 -16.20 -12.02
CA ASN A 136 16.56 -17.08 -13.07
C ASN A 136 17.64 -17.35 -14.13
N ALA A 137 18.42 -16.34 -14.50
CA ALA A 137 19.52 -16.47 -15.46
C ALA A 137 20.69 -17.31 -14.91
N SER A 138 20.96 -17.20 -13.61
CA SER A 138 22.01 -17.96 -12.91
C SER A 138 21.57 -19.38 -12.50
N GLY A 139 20.28 -19.70 -12.60
CA GLY A 139 19.74 -21.00 -12.21
C GLY A 139 19.45 -21.15 -10.71
N GLU A 140 19.68 -20.12 -9.90
CA GLU A 140 19.32 -20.09 -8.47
C GLU A 140 17.82 -20.30 -8.24
N LEU A 141 16.96 -19.94 -9.20
CA LEU A 141 15.51 -20.19 -9.17
C LEU A 141 15.10 -21.62 -9.60
N ALA A 142 16.03 -22.56 -9.74
CA ALA A 142 15.70 -23.96 -10.06
C ALA A 142 14.75 -24.60 -9.03
N TRP A 143 14.91 -24.25 -7.75
CA TRP A 143 14.03 -24.74 -6.68
C TRP A 143 12.58 -24.29 -6.90
N PHE A 144 12.36 -23.06 -7.36
CA PHE A 144 11.03 -22.49 -7.59
C PHE A 144 10.33 -23.21 -8.74
N ASN A 145 11.06 -23.46 -9.82
CA ASN A 145 10.57 -24.22 -10.97
C ASN A 145 10.18 -25.66 -10.58
N ALA A 146 11.01 -26.32 -9.76
CA ALA A 146 10.71 -27.66 -9.24
C ALA A 146 9.45 -27.65 -8.34
N ALA A 147 9.37 -26.69 -7.42
CA ALA A 147 8.22 -26.53 -6.53
C ALA A 147 6.92 -26.22 -7.28
N TYR A 148 6.95 -25.34 -8.29
CA TYR A 148 5.78 -25.04 -9.12
C TYR A 148 5.27 -26.30 -9.85
N ARG A 149 6.17 -27.09 -10.43
CA ARG A 149 5.79 -28.36 -11.10
C ARG A 149 5.15 -29.33 -10.11
N GLY A 150 5.76 -29.52 -8.94
CA GLY A 150 5.21 -30.39 -7.89
C GLY A 150 3.84 -29.93 -7.43
N TRP A 151 3.69 -28.66 -7.09
CA TRP A 151 2.42 -28.08 -6.67
C TRP A 151 1.35 -28.20 -7.75
N ARG A 152 1.68 -27.94 -9.03
CA ARG A 152 0.74 -28.02 -10.15
C ARG A 152 0.19 -29.44 -10.35
N ILE A 153 1.01 -30.46 -10.17
CA ILE A 153 0.60 -31.87 -10.27
C ILE A 153 -0.41 -32.21 -9.16
N GLU A 154 -0.11 -31.81 -7.92
CA GLU A 154 -1.02 -32.04 -6.79
C GLU A 154 -2.29 -31.19 -6.87
N ALA A 155 -2.19 -29.94 -7.31
CA ALA A 155 -3.31 -29.02 -7.48
C ALA A 155 -4.33 -29.57 -8.49
N LYS A 156 -3.84 -30.18 -9.58
CA LYS A 156 -4.70 -30.79 -10.60
C LYS A 156 -5.57 -31.91 -10.02
N LYS A 157 -5.07 -32.69 -9.04
CA LYS A 157 -5.83 -33.77 -8.39
C LYS A 157 -7.02 -33.25 -7.57
N VAL A 158 -6.93 -32.03 -7.06
CA VAL A 158 -7.96 -31.39 -6.23
C VAL A 158 -8.74 -30.31 -6.97
N GLY A 159 -8.64 -30.25 -8.31
CA GLY A 159 -9.35 -29.30 -9.15
C GLY A 159 -8.88 -27.84 -9.01
N ARG A 160 -7.65 -27.61 -8.53
CA ARG A 160 -7.04 -26.28 -8.46
C ARG A 160 -6.04 -26.05 -9.58
N ALA A 161 -5.89 -24.80 -9.99
CA ALA A 161 -4.91 -24.38 -10.97
C ALA A 161 -4.31 -23.02 -10.59
N MET A 162 -3.05 -22.83 -10.94
CA MET A 162 -2.34 -21.55 -10.85
C MET A 162 -1.43 -21.46 -12.06
N SER A 163 -1.46 -20.31 -12.76
CA SER A 163 -0.53 -20.07 -13.85
C SER A 163 0.89 -19.83 -13.29
N TYR A 164 1.91 -20.04 -14.13
CA TYR A 164 3.28 -19.71 -13.73
C TYR A 164 3.44 -18.21 -13.47
N ALA A 165 2.76 -17.37 -14.25
CA ALA A 165 2.74 -15.92 -14.06
C ALA A 165 2.15 -15.54 -12.69
N GLU A 166 1.10 -16.21 -12.24
CA GLU A 166 0.52 -15.98 -10.90
C GLU A 166 1.47 -16.45 -9.79
N ALA A 167 2.14 -17.59 -9.95
CA ALA A 167 3.15 -18.05 -9.00
C ALA A 167 4.33 -17.05 -8.90
N LEU A 168 4.75 -16.49 -10.04
CA LEU A 168 5.81 -15.49 -10.11
C LEU A 168 5.38 -14.16 -9.47
N ALA A 169 4.13 -13.73 -9.67
CA ALA A 169 3.57 -12.55 -9.00
C ALA A 169 3.57 -12.71 -7.47
N ARG A 170 3.25 -13.92 -6.98
CA ARG A 170 3.33 -14.25 -5.54
C ARG A 170 4.77 -14.23 -5.03
N LEU A 171 5.73 -14.78 -5.78
CA LEU A 171 7.14 -14.70 -5.43
C LEU A 171 7.61 -13.24 -5.33
N ARG A 172 7.31 -12.40 -6.33
CA ARG A 172 7.64 -10.96 -6.31
C ARG A 172 7.08 -10.30 -5.06
N LYS A 173 5.80 -10.55 -4.74
CA LYS A 173 5.14 -9.99 -3.57
C LYS A 173 5.85 -10.33 -2.26
N GLU A 174 6.22 -11.60 -2.06
CA GLU A 174 6.86 -12.04 -0.83
C GLU A 174 8.33 -11.56 -0.73
N VAL A 175 9.07 -11.53 -1.84
CA VAL A 175 10.43 -10.97 -1.85
C VAL A 175 10.39 -9.46 -1.56
N THR A 176 9.46 -8.72 -2.16
CA THR A 176 9.28 -7.30 -1.86
C THR A 176 8.92 -7.09 -0.40
N LYS A 177 7.98 -7.87 0.15
CA LYS A 177 7.64 -7.81 1.58
C LYS A 177 8.85 -8.05 2.48
N ARG A 178 9.71 -9.00 2.12
CA ARG A 178 10.93 -9.34 2.86
C ARG A 178 11.99 -8.24 2.77
N LEU A 179 12.22 -7.68 1.57
CA LEU A 179 13.09 -6.53 1.36
C LEU A 179 12.65 -5.37 2.26
N ILE A 180 11.36 -5.14 2.38
CA ILE A 180 10.87 -3.99 3.14
C ILE A 180 10.91 -4.22 4.65
N THR A 181 10.52 -5.43 5.09
CA THR A 181 10.38 -5.72 6.53
C THR A 181 11.73 -6.02 7.18
N LEU A 182 12.64 -6.66 6.42
CA LEU A 182 13.89 -7.21 6.95
C LEU A 182 15.14 -6.63 6.27
N ASP A 183 14.99 -5.78 5.25
CA ASP A 183 16.08 -5.31 4.38
C ASP A 183 16.85 -6.46 3.69
N ILE A 184 16.14 -7.58 3.44
CA ILE A 184 16.71 -8.78 2.82
C ILE A 184 16.13 -8.97 1.41
N LEU A 185 17.01 -8.88 0.42
CA LEU A 185 16.69 -9.13 -0.99
C LEU A 185 17.09 -10.56 -1.40
N ASP A 186 16.35 -11.55 -0.92
CA ASP A 186 16.64 -12.98 -1.17
C ASP A 186 15.40 -13.77 -1.62
N PRO A 187 15.37 -14.28 -2.88
CA PRO A 187 14.38 -15.23 -3.36
C PRO A 187 14.71 -16.66 -2.88
N GLY A 188 14.63 -16.87 -1.56
CA GLY A 188 14.91 -18.14 -0.89
C GLY A 188 13.75 -19.14 -0.87
N THR A 189 14.08 -20.40 -0.56
CA THR A 189 13.12 -21.53 -0.45
C THR A 189 12.16 -21.40 0.73
N ASP A 190 12.48 -20.58 1.72
CA ASP A 190 11.63 -20.31 2.87
C ASP A 190 10.34 -19.54 2.51
N LEU A 191 10.27 -18.96 1.31
CA LEU A 191 9.07 -18.32 0.76
C LEU A 191 8.04 -19.33 0.22
N LEU A 192 8.39 -20.61 0.09
CA LEU A 192 7.54 -21.66 -0.49
C LEU A 192 6.10 -21.70 0.08
N PRO A 193 5.88 -21.65 1.41
CA PRO A 193 4.54 -21.73 1.97
C PRO A 193 3.64 -20.54 1.63
N ALA A 194 4.24 -19.37 1.36
CA ALA A 194 3.52 -18.15 1.02
C ALA A 194 3.20 -18.07 -0.48
N ILE A 195 4.10 -18.59 -1.33
CA ILE A 195 3.92 -18.66 -2.79
C ILE A 195 2.88 -19.72 -3.16
N PHE A 196 3.00 -20.92 -2.58
CA PHE A 196 2.20 -22.08 -2.92
C PHE A 196 1.17 -22.35 -1.82
N PRO A 197 -0.12 -22.00 -2.04
CA PRO A 197 -1.13 -22.18 -1.02
C PRO A 197 -1.35 -23.67 -0.74
N ASP A 198 -1.60 -23.96 0.54
CA ASP A 198 -1.95 -25.31 1.00
C ASP A 198 -3.22 -25.78 0.28
N LEU A 199 -3.07 -26.87 -0.47
CA LEU A 199 -4.13 -27.47 -1.26
C LEU A 199 -5.25 -28.08 -0.38
N ARG A 200 -4.96 -28.38 0.89
CA ARG A 200 -5.92 -28.93 1.86
C ARG A 200 -6.79 -27.85 2.51
N LYS A 201 -6.30 -26.60 2.55
CA LYS A 201 -7.08 -25.47 3.09
C LYS A 201 -7.99 -24.91 2.01
N ALA A 202 -9.24 -24.60 2.35
CA ALA A 202 -10.16 -23.90 1.46
C ALA A 202 -9.49 -22.63 0.92
N ALA A 203 -9.66 -22.34 -0.38
CA ALA A 203 -9.13 -21.12 -0.97
C ALA A 203 -9.62 -19.94 -0.12
N ARG A 204 -8.70 -19.12 0.41
CA ARG A 204 -9.08 -17.85 1.05
C ARG A 204 -9.84 -17.07 -0.03
N LYS A 205 -11.17 -16.98 0.12
CA LYS A 205 -11.97 -15.99 -0.60
C LYS A 205 -11.39 -14.65 -0.16
N ASN A 206 -10.62 -14.01 -1.03
CA ASN A 206 -10.33 -12.59 -0.87
C ASN A 206 -11.70 -11.90 -0.89
N LEU A 207 -12.13 -11.38 0.27
CA LEU A 207 -13.26 -10.46 0.32
C LEU A 207 -12.86 -9.29 -0.59
N ARG A 208 -13.67 -9.07 -1.63
CA ARG A 208 -13.64 -7.87 -2.46
C ARG A 208 -13.75 -6.64 -1.54
#